data_AF-A0A090VFQ1-F1
#
_entry.id   AF-A0A090VFQ1-F1
#
_cell.length_a   1.000
_cell.length_b   1.000
_cell.length_c   1.000
_cell.angle_alpha   90.00
_cell.angle_beta   90.00
_cell.angle_gamma   90.00
#
_symmetry.space_group_name_H-M   'P 1'
#
loop_
_entity.id
_entity.type
_entity.pdbx_description
1 polymer ?
#
loop_
_entity_poly.entity_id
_entity_poly.type
_entity_poly.pdbx_seq_one_letter_code
_entity_poly.pdbx_strand_id
1 'polypeptide(L)'
;MLIPGFLSAQSNPTVSIINNYNNWGWNNVYVVKNKFISVAVVPDAAGRILEFNLAHVPALWVNPKLFGKVYEPSDDVKKEEWRNFGGYRLVPIPVDNCAINSSGEKIRRWPPPAIIGDSPYAVDISTNTKGQQSIHVSSGIQNLPVPIYNYPLKTFSDPEIIEEQLQYNRSLYIEEDKSVIYIKHTLQNKGSYPVERGLKITSQHPTRSNLNLEDGENFLAYLPFTENLKLPSGKQFEITTSPQNRWNFINKNRFPIDKKNQEHLKKYFNTGTNWKGEVAPGVFEMHYDYNLMAGFQMIASKSWICYVNKLENTVFVKIFEPYNKNLNYEYGVNAEIYNSGMETGYLETEIKTPIYHIKPNEHFDYFEIQAAAKIMALPILEVNKTGVITKNISFDEENQMLSGEYGVFIEGEVLIHLKDTSEKLIKEIHLEQVSPLKALSFQIPFKWDLNINKIELIIKDKSGKIHHLDNCIKQKAK
;
A
#
# COMPACT_ATOMS: atom_id res chain seq x y z
N MET A 1 -39.37 -32.48 17.71
CA MET A 1 -39.63 -31.47 16.67
C MET A 1 -38.31 -30.72 16.46
N LEU A 2 -37.53 -31.13 15.45
CA LEU A 2 -36.23 -30.54 15.14
C LEU A 2 -36.47 -29.28 14.30
N ILE A 3 -36.03 -28.13 14.81
CA ILE A 3 -36.04 -26.87 14.07
C ILE A 3 -34.91 -26.95 13.03
N PRO A 4 -35.18 -26.81 11.72
CA PRO A 4 -34.12 -26.75 10.73
C PRO A 4 -33.31 -25.49 10.95
N GLY A 5 -32.00 -25.64 11.16
CA GLY A 5 -31.07 -24.52 11.14
C GLY A 5 -31.08 -23.89 9.76
N PHE A 6 -31.41 -22.60 9.69
CA PHE A 6 -31.18 -21.80 8.50
C PHE A 6 -29.67 -21.71 8.27
N LEU A 7 -29.15 -22.53 7.36
CA LEU A 7 -27.91 -22.23 6.65
C LEU A 7 -28.16 -20.93 5.87
N SER A 8 -27.72 -19.79 6.38
CA SER A 8 -27.68 -18.59 5.55
C SER A 8 -26.71 -18.86 4.41
N ALA A 9 -27.21 -18.91 3.18
CA ALA A 9 -26.36 -19.01 2.01
C ALA A 9 -25.39 -17.82 2.01
N GLN A 10 -24.10 -18.11 2.07
CA GLN A 10 -23.02 -17.13 1.99
C GLN A 10 -23.15 -16.38 0.67
N SER A 11 -23.40 -15.08 0.69
CA SER A 11 -23.59 -14.28 -0.51
C SER A 11 -22.30 -13.55 -0.83
N ASN A 12 -21.58 -14.00 -1.86
CA ASN A 12 -20.36 -13.34 -2.29
C ASN A 12 -20.62 -11.85 -2.59
N PRO A 13 -19.68 -10.96 -2.25
CA PRO A 13 -19.74 -9.57 -2.66
C PRO A 13 -19.90 -9.44 -4.18
N THR A 14 -20.87 -8.64 -4.60
CA THR A 14 -21.14 -8.34 -6.02
C THR A 14 -20.64 -6.97 -6.40
N VAL A 15 -20.09 -6.84 -7.59
CA VAL A 15 -19.69 -5.57 -8.21
C VAL A 15 -20.93 -4.86 -8.71
N SER A 16 -21.09 -3.60 -8.32
CA SER A 16 -22.10 -2.69 -8.81
C SER A 16 -21.46 -1.61 -9.69
N ILE A 17 -22.10 -1.25 -10.79
CA ILE A 17 -21.68 -0.13 -11.63
C ILE A 17 -22.54 1.08 -11.26
N ILE A 18 -21.93 2.13 -10.72
CA ILE A 18 -22.62 3.27 -10.14
C ILE A 18 -22.24 4.55 -10.88
N ASN A 19 -23.24 5.29 -11.35
CA ASN A 19 -23.05 6.61 -11.93
C ASN A 19 -22.85 7.65 -10.83
N ASN A 20 -21.86 8.52 -11.02
CA ASN A 20 -21.54 9.61 -10.11
C ASN A 20 -21.36 9.16 -8.64
N TYR A 21 -20.70 8.01 -8.45
CA TYR A 21 -20.40 7.49 -7.11
C TYR A 21 -19.67 8.56 -6.28
N ASN A 22 -20.10 8.77 -5.04
CA ASN A 22 -19.58 9.79 -4.12
C ASN A 22 -19.56 11.23 -4.68
N ASN A 23 -20.42 11.56 -5.64
CA ASN A 23 -20.41 12.85 -6.34
C ASN A 23 -19.09 13.16 -7.06
N TRP A 24 -18.35 12.14 -7.49
CA TRP A 24 -17.06 12.31 -8.16
C TRP A 24 -17.16 12.74 -9.63
N GLY A 25 -18.35 12.85 -10.20
CA GLY A 25 -18.58 13.33 -11.57
C GLY A 25 -18.30 12.32 -12.69
N TRP A 26 -17.75 11.14 -12.39
CA TRP A 26 -17.59 10.06 -13.38
C TRP A 26 -18.81 9.14 -13.44
N ASN A 27 -19.11 8.66 -14.64
CA ASN A 27 -20.07 7.59 -14.84
C ASN A 27 -19.36 6.24 -14.75
N ASN A 28 -20.12 5.16 -14.56
CA ASN A 28 -19.59 3.79 -14.57
C ASN A 28 -18.46 3.52 -13.56
N VAL A 29 -18.62 3.95 -12.31
CA VAL A 29 -17.68 3.58 -11.24
C VAL A 29 -17.99 2.15 -10.77
N TYR A 30 -16.98 1.28 -10.78
CA TYR A 30 -17.12 -0.12 -10.41
C TYR A 30 -16.87 -0.28 -8.92
N VAL A 31 -17.91 -0.58 -8.16
CA VAL A 31 -17.92 -0.57 -6.70
C VAL A 31 -18.20 -1.98 -6.18
N VAL A 32 -17.33 -2.49 -5.31
CA VAL A 32 -17.56 -3.75 -4.59
C VAL A 32 -17.48 -3.48 -3.09
N LYS A 33 -18.43 -4.04 -2.34
CA LYS A 33 -18.57 -3.83 -0.90
C LYS A 33 -18.86 -5.14 -0.19
N ASN A 34 -18.33 -5.27 1.02
CA ASN A 34 -18.84 -6.19 2.02
C ASN A 34 -19.19 -5.38 3.28
N LYS A 35 -19.43 -6.06 4.40
CA LYS A 35 -19.78 -5.42 5.68
C LYS A 35 -18.66 -4.61 6.33
N PHE A 36 -17.42 -4.71 5.87
CA PHE A 36 -16.24 -4.07 6.46
C PHE A 36 -15.66 -3.00 5.57
N ILE A 37 -15.50 -3.31 4.29
CA ILE A 37 -14.76 -2.49 3.34
C ILE A 37 -15.59 -2.14 2.11
N SER A 38 -15.26 -0.99 1.53
CA SER A 38 -15.74 -0.58 0.22
C SER A 38 -14.57 -0.23 -0.68
N VAL A 39 -14.68 -0.67 -1.93
CA VAL A 39 -13.65 -0.49 -2.95
C VAL A 39 -14.28 0.07 -4.21
N ALA A 40 -13.69 1.13 -4.77
CA ALA A 40 -14.17 1.76 -6.00
C ALA A 40 -13.05 1.88 -7.03
N VAL A 41 -13.28 1.29 -8.21
CA VAL A 41 -12.41 1.36 -9.38
C VAL A 41 -13.01 2.32 -10.39
N VAL A 42 -12.22 3.31 -10.83
CA VAL A 42 -12.66 4.35 -11.76
C VAL A 42 -11.94 4.19 -13.10
N PRO A 43 -12.61 3.67 -14.16
CA PRO A 43 -12.02 3.45 -15.49
C PRO A 43 -11.35 4.72 -16.04
N ASP A 44 -12.07 5.83 -16.02
CA ASP A 44 -11.66 7.12 -16.59
C ASP A 44 -10.45 7.75 -15.88
N ALA A 45 -10.18 7.35 -14.64
CA ALA A 45 -9.03 7.78 -13.85
C ALA A 45 -7.93 6.72 -13.88
N ALA A 46 -7.55 6.26 -15.07
CA ALA A 46 -6.55 5.20 -15.30
C ALA A 46 -6.84 3.86 -14.61
N GLY A 47 -8.13 3.51 -14.55
CA GLY A 47 -8.58 2.33 -13.84
C GLY A 47 -8.12 2.30 -12.38
N ARG A 48 -7.82 3.43 -11.74
CA ARG A 48 -7.29 3.47 -10.36
C ARG A 48 -8.32 2.97 -9.36
N ILE A 49 -7.84 2.44 -8.23
CA ILE A 49 -8.68 2.30 -7.04
C ILE A 49 -8.67 3.67 -6.37
N LEU A 50 -9.82 4.35 -6.33
CA LEU A 50 -9.95 5.66 -5.67
C LEU A 50 -10.61 5.54 -4.28
N GLU A 51 -11.26 4.42 -3.98
CA GLU A 51 -11.77 4.13 -2.64
C GLU A 51 -11.20 2.80 -2.16
N PHE A 52 -10.63 2.81 -0.96
CA PHE A 52 -10.48 1.65 -0.10
C PHE A 52 -10.77 2.14 1.31
N ASN A 53 -11.96 1.86 1.83
CA ASN A 53 -12.38 2.33 3.14
C ASN A 53 -12.58 1.14 4.09
N LEU A 54 -12.30 1.35 5.37
CA LEU A 54 -12.77 0.48 6.45
C LEU A 54 -13.90 1.22 7.18
N ALA A 55 -15.13 0.73 7.05
CA ALA A 55 -16.34 1.47 7.38
C ALA A 55 -16.29 2.88 6.75
N HIS A 56 -16.31 3.95 7.56
CA HIS A 56 -16.26 5.34 7.10
C HIS A 56 -14.83 5.88 6.93
N VAL A 57 -13.80 5.14 7.34
CA VAL A 57 -12.42 5.65 7.38
C VAL A 57 -11.75 5.40 6.03
N PRO A 58 -11.27 6.44 5.33
CA PRO A 58 -10.62 6.28 4.04
C PRO A 58 -9.13 5.92 4.18
N ALA A 59 -8.68 4.97 3.36
CA ALA A 59 -7.26 4.71 3.16
C ALA A 59 -6.64 5.67 2.13
N LEU A 60 -7.42 6.13 1.16
CA LEU A 60 -6.90 6.77 -0.05
C LEU A 60 -7.29 8.24 -0.11
N TRP A 61 -6.30 9.08 -0.41
CA TRP A 61 -6.50 10.47 -0.77
C TRP A 61 -6.90 10.55 -2.25
N VAL A 62 -7.91 11.35 -2.57
CA VAL A 62 -8.37 11.59 -3.94
C VAL A 62 -8.33 13.08 -4.22
N ASN A 63 -7.85 13.47 -5.41
CA ASN A 63 -7.72 14.87 -5.78
C ASN A 63 -9.06 15.45 -6.26
N PRO A 64 -9.73 16.34 -5.47
CA PRO A 64 -11.06 16.84 -5.84
C PRO A 64 -11.04 17.70 -7.10
N LYS A 65 -9.89 18.30 -7.45
CA LYS A 65 -9.75 19.12 -8.66
C LYS A 65 -9.86 18.31 -9.96
N LEU A 66 -9.81 16.98 -9.87
CA LEU A 66 -9.85 16.08 -11.02
C LEU A 66 -11.14 15.30 -11.14
N PHE A 67 -12.11 15.49 -10.23
CA PHE A 67 -13.43 14.87 -10.32
C PHE A 67 -14.10 15.12 -11.68
N GLY A 68 -14.62 14.04 -12.28
CA GLY A 68 -15.30 14.02 -13.57
C GLY A 68 -14.38 14.26 -14.78
N LYS A 69 -13.08 14.48 -14.58
CA LYS A 69 -12.16 14.73 -15.69
C LYS A 69 -11.76 13.41 -16.34
N VAL A 70 -11.85 13.39 -17.66
CA VAL A 70 -11.36 12.33 -18.52
C VAL A 70 -10.31 12.96 -19.43
N TYR A 71 -9.21 12.25 -19.66
CA TYR A 71 -8.16 12.74 -20.53
C TYR A 71 -7.95 11.79 -21.69
N GLU A 72 -7.60 12.36 -22.84
CA GLU A 72 -7.26 11.56 -24.01
C GLU A 72 -6.05 10.65 -23.73
N PRO A 73 -6.07 9.40 -24.23
CA PRO A 73 -4.94 8.48 -24.17
C PRO A 73 -3.76 8.95 -25.02
N SER A 74 -2.96 9.89 -24.48
CA SER A 74 -1.79 10.45 -25.14
C SER A 74 -0.67 10.72 -24.13
N ASP A 75 0.57 10.51 -24.58
CA ASP A 75 1.80 10.86 -23.86
C ASP A 75 2.30 12.29 -24.12
N ASP A 76 1.61 13.05 -24.97
CA ASP A 76 1.83 14.48 -25.19
C ASP A 76 1.31 15.29 -23.99
N VAL A 77 1.97 15.11 -22.85
CA VAL A 77 1.60 15.71 -21.57
C VAL A 77 2.69 16.67 -21.14
N LYS A 78 2.39 17.89 -20.73
CA LYS A 78 3.36 18.85 -20.17
C LYS A 78 3.53 18.68 -18.66
N LYS A 79 4.50 19.38 -18.06
CA LYS A 79 4.76 19.29 -16.62
C LYS A 79 3.60 19.81 -15.79
N GLU A 80 3.02 20.92 -16.22
CA GLU A 80 1.87 21.58 -15.62
C GLU A 80 0.55 20.81 -15.82
N GLU A 81 0.53 19.83 -16.73
CA GLU A 81 -0.65 19.02 -17.07
C GLU A 81 -0.70 17.70 -16.30
N TRP A 82 0.15 17.52 -15.28
CA TRP A 82 0.19 16.26 -14.53
C TRP A 82 -1.17 15.93 -13.90
N ARG A 83 -1.66 14.71 -14.17
CA ARG A 83 -3.02 14.26 -13.89
C ARG A 83 -3.06 13.41 -12.62
N ASN A 84 -2.66 13.98 -11.49
CA ASN A 84 -2.61 13.21 -10.24
C ASN A 84 -3.99 13.05 -9.60
N PHE A 85 -4.75 12.03 -10.01
CA PHE A 85 -6.09 11.71 -9.50
C PHE A 85 -6.15 11.37 -8.01
N GLY A 86 -5.03 11.04 -7.37
CA GLY A 86 -5.06 10.38 -6.08
C GLY A 86 -5.02 8.86 -6.19
N GLY A 87 -5.37 8.20 -5.09
CA GLY A 87 -5.72 6.80 -5.03
C GLY A 87 -4.54 5.84 -5.10
N TYR A 88 -4.85 4.64 -5.56
CA TYR A 88 -3.92 3.57 -5.82
C TYR A 88 -3.55 3.56 -7.30
N ARG A 89 -2.30 3.93 -7.60
CA ARG A 89 -1.78 4.14 -8.95
C ARG A 89 -0.56 3.26 -9.23
N LEU A 90 -0.18 3.22 -10.50
CA LEU A 90 0.94 2.44 -10.98
C LEU A 90 1.84 3.28 -11.88
N VAL A 91 3.14 3.00 -11.87
CA VAL A 91 4.12 3.57 -12.81
C VAL A 91 5.06 2.44 -13.27
N PRO A 92 5.25 2.23 -14.58
CA PRO A 92 6.28 1.32 -15.06
C PRO A 92 7.68 1.79 -14.63
N ILE A 93 8.54 0.87 -14.21
CA ILE A 93 9.93 1.13 -13.84
C ILE A 93 10.89 0.32 -14.74
N PRO A 94 12.10 0.81 -15.04
CA PRO A 94 12.72 2.01 -14.50
C PRO A 94 12.09 3.32 -15.03
N VAL A 95 12.02 4.35 -14.19
CA VAL A 95 11.49 5.67 -14.59
C VAL A 95 12.52 6.50 -15.36
N ASP A 96 13.81 6.16 -15.23
CA ASP A 96 14.93 6.95 -15.75
C ASP A 96 15.22 6.73 -17.24
N ASN A 97 14.46 5.86 -17.91
CA ASN A 97 14.66 5.52 -19.31
C ASN A 97 13.37 5.53 -20.15
N CYS A 98 12.37 6.31 -19.72
CA CYS A 98 11.07 6.35 -20.38
C CYS A 98 11.02 7.26 -21.62
N ALA A 99 11.96 8.17 -21.82
CA ALA A 99 11.99 9.07 -22.98
C ALA A 99 13.40 9.17 -23.58
N ILE A 100 13.53 9.81 -24.74
CA ILE A 100 14.81 10.09 -25.39
C ILE A 100 15.03 11.60 -25.47
N ASN A 101 16.24 12.06 -25.15
CA ASN A 101 16.62 13.47 -25.30
C ASN A 101 17.13 13.77 -26.74
N SER A 102 17.48 15.03 -27.02
CA SER A 102 17.97 15.44 -28.34
C SER A 102 19.32 14.82 -28.75
N SER A 103 20.08 14.23 -27.81
CA SER A 103 21.31 13.48 -28.10
C SER A 103 21.06 11.98 -28.34
N GLY A 104 19.81 11.52 -28.29
CA GLY A 104 19.47 10.10 -28.46
C GLY A 104 19.61 9.26 -27.18
N GLU A 105 19.87 9.88 -26.04
CA GLU A 105 20.06 9.18 -24.77
C GLU A 105 18.71 8.96 -24.06
N LYS A 106 18.53 7.78 -23.48
CA LYS A 106 17.35 7.49 -22.64
C LYS A 106 17.42 8.31 -21.35
N ILE A 107 16.34 8.99 -21.03
CA ILE A 107 16.23 9.85 -19.86
C ILE A 107 14.91 9.67 -19.12
N ARG A 108 14.91 10.12 -17.86
CA ARG A 108 13.70 10.26 -17.06
C ARG A 108 12.77 11.27 -17.70
N ARG A 109 11.49 10.91 -17.76
CA ARG A 109 10.42 11.84 -18.13
C ARG A 109 9.52 12.17 -16.94
N TRP A 110 9.23 13.47 -16.75
CA TRP A 110 8.21 13.95 -15.83
C TRP A 110 7.20 14.86 -16.53
N PRO A 111 5.88 14.61 -16.42
CA PRO A 111 5.23 13.53 -15.66
C PRO A 111 5.57 12.12 -16.19
N PRO A 112 5.30 11.05 -15.41
CA PRO A 112 5.50 9.69 -15.89
C PRO A 112 4.66 9.40 -17.15
N PRO A 113 4.99 8.34 -17.92
CA PRO A 113 4.19 7.92 -19.08
C PRO A 113 2.69 7.77 -18.74
N ALA A 114 1.85 8.38 -19.57
CA ALA A 114 0.47 8.70 -19.26
C ALA A 114 -0.51 7.59 -19.65
N ILE A 115 -0.18 6.72 -20.61
CA ILE A 115 -1.11 5.64 -21.03
C ILE A 115 -1.38 4.68 -19.88
N ILE A 116 -0.34 4.27 -19.17
CA ILE A 116 -0.51 3.44 -17.95
C ILE A 116 -0.84 4.32 -16.74
N GLY A 117 -0.25 5.51 -16.58
CA GLY A 117 -0.40 6.27 -15.34
C GLY A 117 -1.76 6.99 -15.18
N ASP A 118 -2.28 7.54 -16.28
CA ASP A 118 -3.22 8.68 -16.24
C ASP A 118 -4.34 8.63 -17.30
N SER A 119 -4.33 7.66 -18.22
CA SER A 119 -5.31 7.53 -19.32
C SER A 119 -6.38 6.49 -19.03
N PRO A 120 -7.62 6.62 -19.54
CA PRO A 120 -8.72 5.69 -19.28
C PRO A 120 -8.39 4.23 -19.60
N TYR A 121 -8.93 3.32 -18.77
CA TYR A 121 -8.77 1.87 -18.94
C TYR A 121 -10.08 1.21 -19.38
N ALA A 122 -9.97 0.11 -20.11
CA ALA A 122 -11.09 -0.81 -20.30
C ALA A 122 -11.34 -1.60 -19.00
N VAL A 123 -12.60 -1.92 -18.71
CA VAL A 123 -12.99 -2.68 -17.51
C VAL A 123 -13.95 -3.81 -17.86
N ASP A 124 -13.72 -4.97 -17.28
CA ASP A 124 -14.58 -6.16 -17.38
C ASP A 124 -14.85 -6.76 -15.99
N ILE A 125 -15.95 -7.50 -15.86
CA ILE A 125 -16.31 -8.22 -14.63
C ILE A 125 -16.42 -9.70 -14.96
N SER A 126 -15.68 -10.54 -14.25
CA SER A 126 -15.83 -11.99 -14.35
C SER A 126 -16.38 -12.58 -13.06
N THR A 127 -17.04 -13.73 -13.16
CA THR A 127 -17.53 -14.51 -12.01
C THR A 127 -16.92 -15.92 -12.09
N ASN A 128 -16.28 -16.37 -11.01
CA ASN A 128 -15.72 -17.72 -10.96
C ASN A 128 -16.79 -18.78 -10.64
N THR A 129 -16.41 -20.07 -10.66
CA THR A 129 -17.33 -21.20 -10.38
C THR A 129 -17.92 -21.20 -8.96
N LYS A 130 -17.34 -20.44 -8.03
CA LYS A 130 -17.84 -20.26 -6.66
C LYS A 130 -18.75 -19.03 -6.53
N GLY A 131 -19.02 -18.32 -7.63
CA GLY A 131 -19.85 -17.11 -7.64
C GLY A 131 -19.14 -15.84 -7.16
N GLN A 132 -17.81 -15.86 -7.00
CA GLN A 132 -17.05 -14.66 -6.61
C GLN A 132 -16.76 -13.82 -7.85
N GLN A 133 -17.04 -12.52 -7.75
CA GLN A 133 -16.79 -11.56 -8.81
C GLN A 133 -15.43 -10.89 -8.68
N SER A 134 -14.79 -10.67 -9.83
CA SER A 134 -13.53 -9.93 -9.94
C SER A 134 -13.69 -8.77 -10.92
N ILE A 135 -13.14 -7.61 -10.57
CA ILE A 135 -13.00 -6.45 -11.48
C ILE A 135 -11.67 -6.59 -12.20
N HIS A 136 -11.69 -6.56 -13.52
CA HIS A 136 -10.52 -6.58 -14.39
C HIS A 136 -10.38 -5.24 -15.08
N VAL A 137 -9.19 -4.65 -15.05
CA VAL A 137 -8.91 -3.42 -15.79
C VAL A 137 -7.72 -3.64 -16.71
N SER A 138 -7.75 -3.00 -17.88
CA SER A 138 -6.71 -3.09 -18.91
C SER A 138 -6.38 -1.71 -19.45
N SER A 139 -5.08 -1.36 -19.45
CA SER A 139 -4.60 -0.12 -20.04
C SER A 139 -4.61 -0.18 -21.57
N GLY A 140 -4.47 0.98 -22.21
CA GLY A 140 -3.95 1.04 -23.58
C GLY A 140 -2.52 0.51 -23.68
N ILE A 141 -1.97 0.51 -24.89
CA ILE A 141 -0.56 0.16 -25.13
C ILE A 141 0.30 1.40 -24.88
N GLN A 142 1.16 1.34 -23.87
CA GLN A 142 2.19 2.34 -23.61
C GLN A 142 3.36 2.11 -24.55
N ASN A 143 3.60 3.06 -25.44
CA ASN A 143 4.79 3.09 -26.27
C ASN A 143 5.92 3.77 -25.49
N LEU A 144 7.13 3.20 -25.52
CA LEU A 144 8.34 3.84 -25.06
C LEU A 144 9.38 3.87 -26.20
N PRO A 145 10.19 4.93 -26.30
CA PRO A 145 10.19 6.12 -25.45
C PRO A 145 8.92 6.97 -25.64
N VAL A 146 8.61 7.85 -24.69
CA VAL A 146 7.53 8.85 -24.82
C VAL A 146 8.07 10.20 -25.31
N PRO A 147 7.22 11.05 -25.91
CA PRO A 147 7.60 12.40 -26.33
C PRO A 147 8.03 13.30 -25.15
N ILE A 148 8.87 14.31 -25.47
CA ILE A 148 9.31 15.32 -24.50
C ILE A 148 8.90 16.71 -24.98
N TYR A 149 8.22 17.47 -24.13
CA TYR A 149 7.89 18.86 -24.43
C TYR A 149 9.10 19.79 -24.30
N ASN A 150 9.42 20.50 -25.38
CA ASN A 150 10.43 21.55 -25.43
C ASN A 150 9.79 22.91 -25.11
N TYR A 151 10.03 23.45 -23.92
CA TYR A 151 9.42 24.73 -23.50
C TYR A 151 9.84 25.94 -24.33
N PRO A 152 11.13 26.12 -24.69
CA PRO A 152 11.54 27.20 -25.58
C PRO A 152 10.84 27.16 -26.95
N LEU A 153 10.74 25.98 -27.57
CA LEU A 153 10.15 25.81 -28.90
C LEU A 153 8.63 25.65 -28.89
N LYS A 154 8.05 25.34 -27.72
CA LYS A 154 6.62 25.05 -27.52
C LYS A 154 6.09 23.89 -28.37
N THR A 155 6.93 22.88 -28.58
CA THR A 155 6.60 21.67 -29.36
C THR A 155 6.99 20.41 -28.60
N PHE A 156 6.37 19.28 -28.94
CA PHE A 156 6.86 17.97 -28.53
C PHE A 156 8.00 17.52 -29.45
N SER A 157 8.97 16.82 -28.86
CA SER A 157 9.98 16.06 -29.56
C SER A 157 9.55 14.60 -29.50
N ASP A 158 9.10 14.07 -30.62
CA ASP A 158 8.67 12.68 -30.75
C ASP A 158 9.88 11.76 -30.94
N PRO A 159 9.83 10.53 -30.39
CA PRO A 159 10.83 9.52 -30.70
C PRO A 159 10.64 9.04 -32.15
N GLU A 160 11.74 8.87 -32.89
CA GLU A 160 11.71 8.33 -34.25
C GLU A 160 11.33 6.84 -34.29
N ILE A 161 11.62 6.11 -33.21
CA ILE A 161 11.42 4.67 -33.08
C ILE A 161 10.73 4.38 -31.75
N ILE A 162 9.69 3.56 -31.80
CA ILE A 162 9.11 2.93 -30.61
C ILE A 162 9.86 1.62 -30.37
N GLU A 163 10.54 1.53 -29.24
CA GLU A 163 11.37 0.38 -28.87
C GLU A 163 10.58 -0.64 -28.03
N GLU A 164 9.65 -0.16 -27.22
CA GLU A 164 8.91 -0.97 -26.26
C GLU A 164 7.42 -0.66 -26.34
N GLN A 165 6.60 -1.70 -26.19
CA GLN A 165 5.16 -1.57 -26.14
C GLN A 165 4.65 -2.40 -24.96
N LEU A 166 4.09 -1.73 -23.95
CA LEU A 166 3.71 -2.35 -22.69
C LEU A 166 2.20 -2.22 -22.49
N GLN A 167 1.56 -3.29 -22.04
CA GLN A 167 0.17 -3.23 -21.58
C GLN A 167 0.09 -3.71 -20.15
N TYR A 168 -0.59 -2.94 -19.32
CA TYR A 168 -0.83 -3.29 -17.93
C TYR A 168 -2.27 -3.79 -17.75
N ASN A 169 -2.41 -4.83 -16.95
CA ASN A 169 -3.69 -5.36 -16.52
C ASN A 169 -3.70 -5.53 -14.99
N ARG A 170 -4.87 -5.39 -14.39
CA ARG A 170 -5.08 -5.72 -12.97
C ARG A 170 -6.41 -6.42 -12.79
N SER A 171 -6.41 -7.45 -11.97
CA SER A 171 -7.64 -8.03 -11.44
C SER A 171 -7.69 -7.85 -9.93
N LEU A 172 -8.88 -7.61 -9.39
CA LEU A 172 -9.10 -7.59 -7.96
C LEU A 172 -10.43 -8.20 -7.57
N TYR A 173 -10.48 -8.75 -6.36
CA TYR A 173 -11.70 -9.22 -5.71
C TYR A 173 -11.61 -9.05 -4.19
N ILE A 174 -12.76 -9.14 -3.52
CA ILE A 174 -12.86 -9.19 -2.06
C ILE A 174 -13.66 -10.43 -1.64
N GLU A 175 -13.56 -10.79 -0.37
CA GLU A 175 -14.31 -11.89 0.25
C GLU A 175 -15.32 -11.36 1.27
N GLU A 176 -16.38 -12.11 1.59
CA GLU A 176 -17.49 -11.61 2.42
C GLU A 176 -17.08 -11.31 3.87
N ASP A 177 -16.22 -12.15 4.44
CA ASP A 177 -15.86 -12.19 5.85
C ASP A 177 -14.49 -11.56 6.16
N LYS A 178 -13.94 -10.81 5.20
CA LYS A 178 -12.61 -10.21 5.33
C LYS A 178 -12.56 -8.75 4.90
N SER A 179 -11.78 -7.94 5.60
CA SER A 179 -11.44 -6.58 5.19
C SER A 179 -10.23 -6.58 4.24
N VAL A 180 -10.26 -7.45 3.22
CA VAL A 180 -9.11 -7.77 2.37
C VAL A 180 -9.46 -7.63 0.90
N ILE A 181 -8.57 -6.98 0.14
CA ILE A 181 -8.55 -6.93 -1.31
C ILE A 181 -7.41 -7.81 -1.80
N TYR A 182 -7.73 -8.75 -2.68
CA TYR A 182 -6.73 -9.55 -3.39
C TYR A 182 -6.49 -8.94 -4.75
N ILE A 183 -5.24 -8.62 -5.06
CA ILE A 183 -4.87 -7.91 -6.28
C ILE A 183 -3.82 -8.73 -7.03
N LYS A 184 -4.06 -8.93 -8.32
CA LYS A 184 -3.07 -9.46 -9.26
C LYS A 184 -2.77 -8.38 -10.30
N HIS A 185 -1.50 -8.02 -10.41
CA HIS A 185 -0.97 -7.15 -11.44
C HIS A 185 -0.34 -8.00 -12.55
N THR A 186 -0.50 -7.56 -13.80
CA THR A 186 0.15 -8.19 -14.95
C THR A 186 0.73 -7.09 -15.85
N LEU A 187 2.03 -7.14 -16.13
CA LEU A 187 2.66 -6.31 -17.15
C LEU A 187 3.05 -7.20 -18.33
N GLN A 188 2.49 -6.91 -19.50
CA GLN A 188 2.73 -7.67 -20.72
C GLN A 188 3.57 -6.84 -21.70
N ASN A 189 4.54 -7.50 -22.33
CA ASN A 189 5.24 -6.95 -23.48
C ASN A 189 4.43 -7.25 -24.75
N LYS A 190 3.88 -6.20 -25.36
CA LYS A 190 3.16 -6.24 -26.64
C LYS A 190 4.05 -5.90 -27.85
N GLY A 191 5.31 -5.56 -27.60
CA GLY A 191 6.27 -5.18 -28.63
C GLY A 191 6.96 -6.38 -29.26
N SER A 192 7.84 -6.10 -30.23
CA SER A 192 8.58 -7.10 -30.99
C SER A 192 9.94 -7.48 -30.40
N TYR A 193 10.40 -6.78 -29.36
CA TYR A 193 11.71 -6.99 -28.73
C TYR A 193 11.56 -7.26 -27.23
N PRO A 194 12.49 -8.02 -26.61
CA PRO A 194 12.51 -8.17 -25.16
C PRO A 194 12.72 -6.84 -24.44
N VAL A 195 12.12 -6.71 -23.25
CA VAL A 195 12.18 -5.49 -22.42
C VAL A 195 12.60 -5.80 -20.99
N GLU A 196 13.17 -4.82 -20.30
CA GLU A 196 13.55 -4.88 -18.89
C GLU A 196 12.64 -3.95 -18.08
N ARG A 197 11.57 -4.48 -17.48
CA ARG A 197 10.56 -3.67 -16.80
C ARG A 197 10.02 -4.30 -15.52
N GLY A 198 9.62 -3.44 -14.61
CA GLY A 198 8.86 -3.74 -13.40
C GLY A 198 7.76 -2.73 -13.18
N LEU A 199 7.13 -2.76 -12.01
CA LEU A 199 6.09 -1.84 -11.59
C LEU A 199 6.46 -1.15 -10.28
N LYS A 200 6.16 0.14 -10.19
CA LYS A 200 6.02 0.87 -8.94
C LYS A 200 4.54 1.04 -8.62
N ILE A 201 4.13 0.52 -7.48
CA ILE A 201 2.75 0.38 -7.03
C ILE A 201 2.55 1.32 -5.83
N THR A 202 1.75 2.37 -6.01
CA THR A 202 1.69 3.51 -5.09
C THR A 202 0.28 3.68 -4.53
N SER A 203 0.14 3.77 -3.20
CA SER A 203 -1.08 4.26 -2.55
C SER A 203 -0.84 5.66 -2.01
N GLN A 204 -1.68 6.62 -2.39
CA GLN A 204 -1.66 7.97 -1.85
C GLN A 204 -2.69 8.07 -0.73
N HIS A 205 -2.24 8.40 0.48
CA HIS A 205 -3.04 8.38 1.70
C HIS A 205 -3.38 9.78 2.20
N PRO A 206 -4.54 9.98 2.86
CA PRO A 206 -4.87 11.24 3.53
C PRO A 206 -3.87 11.55 4.64
N THR A 207 -3.57 12.83 4.84
CA THR A 207 -2.56 13.24 5.85
C THR A 207 -3.01 14.38 6.73
N ARG A 208 -4.32 14.65 6.74
CA ARG A 208 -4.95 15.70 7.53
C ARG A 208 -6.35 15.29 7.93
N SER A 209 -6.76 15.60 9.16
CA SER A 209 -8.16 15.42 9.58
C SER A 209 -9.10 16.43 8.94
N ASN A 210 -8.58 17.61 8.64
CA ASN A 210 -9.27 18.69 7.96
C ASN A 210 -8.26 19.43 7.07
N LEU A 211 -8.72 19.93 5.92
CA LEU A 211 -7.87 20.68 4.97
C LEU A 211 -7.17 21.90 5.58
N ASN A 212 -7.72 22.46 6.67
CA ASN A 212 -7.18 23.62 7.36
C ASN A 212 -6.22 23.28 8.53
N LEU A 213 -6.05 22.01 8.87
CA LEU A 213 -5.19 21.57 9.96
C LEU A 213 -3.84 21.07 9.44
N GLU A 214 -2.79 21.24 10.24
CA GLU A 214 -1.46 20.70 9.99
C GLU A 214 -1.15 19.65 11.07
N ASP A 215 -1.91 18.56 11.06
CA ASP A 215 -1.90 17.48 12.05
C ASP A 215 -1.33 16.17 11.48
N GLY A 216 -0.31 16.31 10.62
CA GLY A 216 0.34 15.22 9.87
C GLY A 216 0.96 14.13 10.75
N GLU A 217 1.28 14.45 12.01
CA GLU A 217 1.77 13.51 13.02
C GLU A 217 0.74 12.46 13.46
N ASN A 218 -0.52 12.60 13.03
CA ASN A 218 -1.57 11.60 13.22
C ASN A 218 -1.65 10.58 12.08
N PHE A 219 -0.84 10.77 11.04
CA PHE A 219 -0.85 9.97 9.82
C PHE A 219 0.52 9.36 9.60
N LEU A 220 0.62 8.08 9.95
CA LEU A 220 1.90 7.38 10.02
C LEU A 220 2.04 6.38 8.88
N ALA A 221 3.28 6.06 8.53
CA ALA A 221 3.62 4.86 7.82
C ALA A 221 4.67 4.06 8.60
N TYR A 222 4.50 2.74 8.61
CA TYR A 222 5.46 1.81 9.20
C TYR A 222 6.04 0.89 8.14
N LEU A 223 7.34 0.64 8.26
CA LEU A 223 8.08 -0.22 7.33
C LEU A 223 9.06 -1.11 8.11
N PRO A 224 8.99 -2.44 7.95
CA PRO A 224 9.91 -3.36 8.59
C PRO A 224 11.30 -3.25 7.97
N PHE A 225 12.33 -3.26 8.81
CA PHE A 225 13.71 -3.19 8.36
C PHE A 225 14.61 -4.17 9.13
N THR A 226 15.85 -4.33 8.67
CA THR A 226 16.90 -5.08 9.37
C THR A 226 18.25 -4.46 9.05
N GLU A 227 19.23 -4.59 9.95
CA GLU A 227 20.58 -4.09 9.71
C GLU A 227 21.33 -4.84 8.62
N ASN A 228 20.92 -6.09 8.34
CA ASN A 228 21.56 -6.98 7.38
C ASN A 228 21.24 -6.67 5.91
N LEU A 229 20.20 -5.86 5.65
CA LEU A 229 19.83 -5.43 4.31
C LEU A 229 20.28 -3.99 4.12
N LYS A 230 21.18 -3.77 3.17
CA LYS A 230 21.74 -2.46 2.83
C LYS A 230 21.42 -2.12 1.39
N LEU A 231 21.21 -0.84 1.14
CA LEU A 231 21.13 -0.23 -0.18
C LEU A 231 22.45 -0.39 -0.93
N PRO A 232 22.46 -0.21 -2.27
CA PRO A 232 23.70 -0.19 -3.05
C PRO A 232 24.77 0.78 -2.53
N SER A 233 24.35 1.85 -1.85
CA SER A 233 25.26 2.81 -1.20
C SER A 233 25.90 2.32 0.11
N GLY A 234 25.54 1.13 0.58
CA GLY A 234 25.93 0.57 1.88
C GLY A 234 25.11 1.10 3.07
N LYS A 235 24.21 2.06 2.85
CA LYS A 235 23.32 2.61 3.89
C LYS A 235 22.09 1.73 4.09
N GLN A 236 21.43 1.89 5.23
CA GLN A 236 20.18 1.17 5.52
C GLN A 236 18.96 1.81 4.87
N PHE A 237 18.96 3.13 4.78
CA PHE A 237 17.92 3.92 4.13
C PHE A 237 18.53 5.17 3.51
N GLU A 238 17.80 5.77 2.58
CA GLU A 238 18.15 7.04 1.95
C GLU A 238 16.95 7.98 1.89
N ILE A 239 17.20 9.25 2.19
CA ILE A 239 16.24 10.33 2.01
C ILE A 239 16.56 11.00 0.67
N THR A 240 15.59 11.11 -0.22
CA THR A 240 15.78 11.59 -1.60
C THR A 240 15.78 13.12 -1.72
N THR A 241 15.96 13.83 -0.60
CA THR A 241 16.01 15.29 -0.54
C THR A 241 17.20 15.80 0.27
N SER A 242 17.57 17.06 0.03
CA SER A 242 18.62 17.78 0.75
C SER A 242 18.03 18.94 1.57
N PRO A 243 18.76 19.49 2.55
CA PRO A 243 18.34 20.70 3.26
C PRO A 243 18.02 21.87 2.33
N GLN A 244 18.80 22.03 1.26
CA GLN A 244 18.58 23.08 0.28
C GLN A 244 17.31 22.83 -0.56
N ASN A 245 17.02 21.57 -0.90
CA ASN A 245 15.80 21.21 -1.63
C ASN A 245 14.55 21.50 -0.77
N ARG A 246 14.56 21.11 0.51
CA ARG A 246 13.47 21.41 1.45
C ARG A 246 13.28 22.91 1.62
N TRP A 247 14.38 23.66 1.81
CA TRP A 247 14.35 25.12 1.90
C TRP A 247 13.69 25.75 0.66
N ASN A 248 14.12 25.35 -0.53
CA ASN A 248 13.56 25.87 -1.78
C ASN A 248 12.08 25.51 -1.93
N PHE A 249 11.68 24.30 -1.54
CA PHE A 249 10.29 23.86 -1.56
C PHE A 249 9.41 24.72 -0.67
N ILE A 250 9.80 24.94 0.59
CA ILE A 250 9.06 25.76 1.55
C ILE A 250 8.94 27.19 1.04
N ASN A 251 10.08 27.81 0.68
CA ASN A 251 10.11 29.19 0.23
C ASN A 251 9.22 29.45 -0.99
N LYS A 252 9.15 28.49 -1.91
CA LYS A 252 8.38 28.61 -3.14
C LYS A 252 6.90 28.26 -2.97
N ASN A 253 6.57 27.24 -2.19
CA ASN A 253 5.26 26.60 -2.21
C ASN A 253 4.48 26.70 -0.89
N ARG A 254 5.09 27.25 0.17
CA ARG A 254 4.48 27.36 1.49
C ARG A 254 4.41 28.80 1.95
N PHE A 255 5.57 29.35 2.31
CA PHE A 255 5.70 30.69 2.83
C PHE A 255 7.15 31.15 2.67
N PRO A 256 7.39 32.47 2.53
CA PRO A 256 8.73 32.99 2.39
C PRO A 256 9.56 32.70 3.64
N ILE A 257 10.81 32.29 3.43
CA ILE A 257 11.80 32.05 4.48
C ILE A 257 13.12 32.76 4.14
N ASP A 258 13.87 33.13 5.17
CA ASP A 258 15.07 33.98 5.07
C ASP A 258 16.27 33.30 5.72
N LYS A 259 17.36 33.14 4.98
CA LYS A 259 18.61 32.54 5.46
C LYS A 259 19.35 33.41 6.47
N LYS A 260 19.01 34.70 6.59
CA LYS A 260 19.54 35.58 7.64
C LYS A 260 18.80 35.42 8.97
N ASN A 261 17.60 34.85 8.96
CA ASN A 261 16.84 34.55 10.16
C ASN A 261 17.29 33.19 10.75
N GLN A 262 17.87 33.22 11.94
CA GLN A 262 18.38 32.01 12.62
C GLN A 262 17.29 31.00 12.98
N GLU A 263 16.07 31.46 13.29
CA GLU A 263 14.94 30.57 13.58
C GLU A 263 14.51 29.81 12.32
N HIS A 264 14.49 30.48 11.16
CA HIS A 264 14.20 29.84 9.89
C HIS A 264 15.23 28.77 9.54
N LEU A 265 16.53 29.08 9.69
CA LEU A 265 17.60 28.10 9.47
C LEU A 265 17.42 26.86 10.35
N LYS A 266 17.23 27.06 11.66
CA LYS A 266 17.06 25.97 12.62
C LYS A 266 15.86 25.07 12.29
N LYS A 267 14.73 25.65 11.88
CA LYS A 267 13.49 24.90 11.67
C LYS A 267 13.40 24.24 10.27
N TYR A 268 13.90 24.92 9.24
CA TYR A 268 13.60 24.56 7.84
C TYR A 268 14.81 24.13 7.00
N PHE A 269 16.04 24.41 7.43
CA PHE A 269 17.25 23.97 6.72
C PHE A 269 17.73 22.58 7.19
N ASN A 270 16.91 21.57 6.94
CA ASN A 270 17.21 20.15 7.21
C ASN A 270 16.47 19.25 6.19
N THR A 271 16.61 17.93 6.30
CA THR A 271 15.99 16.97 5.35
C THR A 271 14.56 16.54 5.72
N GLY A 272 13.92 17.20 6.68
CA GLY A 272 12.63 16.81 7.25
C GLY A 272 12.75 16.38 8.71
N THR A 273 11.65 16.45 9.47
CA THR A 273 11.61 16.09 10.90
C THR A 273 10.72 14.88 11.19
N ASN A 274 10.21 14.25 10.14
CA ASN A 274 9.21 13.19 10.18
C ASN A 274 9.77 11.78 10.15
N TRP A 275 11.08 11.64 9.99
CA TRP A 275 11.77 10.36 10.01
C TRP A 275 12.06 10.01 11.48
N LYS A 276 11.20 9.21 12.12
CA LYS A 276 11.32 8.93 13.57
C LYS A 276 12.38 7.90 13.91
N GLY A 277 12.87 7.17 12.92
CA GLY A 277 13.82 6.09 13.17
C GLY A 277 13.11 4.77 13.48
N GLU A 278 13.88 3.87 14.09
CA GLU A 278 13.35 2.66 14.69
C GLU A 278 12.55 2.99 15.95
N VAL A 279 11.26 2.67 15.95
CA VAL A 279 10.36 2.90 17.11
C VAL A 279 10.03 1.62 17.88
N ALA A 280 10.30 0.47 17.26
CA ALA A 280 10.29 -0.85 17.87
C ALA A 280 11.30 -1.74 17.12
N PRO A 281 11.81 -2.83 17.72
CA PRO A 281 12.79 -3.70 17.08
C PRO A 281 12.40 -4.11 15.65
N GLY A 282 13.19 -3.69 14.67
CA GLY A 282 12.99 -3.97 13.25
C GLY A 282 11.84 -3.20 12.59
N VAL A 283 11.32 -2.13 13.20
CA VAL A 283 10.21 -1.32 12.66
C VAL A 283 10.58 0.16 12.62
N PHE A 284 10.56 0.72 11.40
CA PHE A 284 10.76 2.14 11.17
C PHE A 284 9.41 2.87 11.10
N GLU A 285 9.33 4.07 11.68
CA GLU A 285 8.14 4.93 11.63
C GLU A 285 8.43 6.24 10.91
N MET A 286 7.44 6.69 10.14
CA MET A 286 7.43 7.99 9.51
C MET A 286 6.06 8.62 9.66
N HIS A 287 6.00 9.93 9.87
CA HIS A 287 4.74 10.68 9.77
C HIS A 287 4.71 11.61 8.56
N TYR A 288 3.56 12.24 8.31
CA TYR A 288 3.49 13.26 7.28
C TYR A 288 4.08 14.60 7.76
N ASP A 289 4.96 15.21 6.96
CA ASP A 289 5.48 16.58 7.18
C ASP A 289 4.94 17.51 6.08
N TYR A 290 4.13 18.48 6.47
CA TYR A 290 3.53 19.44 5.54
C TYR A 290 4.55 20.29 4.77
N ASN A 291 5.74 20.49 5.33
CA ASN A 291 6.80 21.32 4.77
C ASN A 291 7.84 20.51 3.99
N LEU A 292 7.44 19.34 3.49
CA LEU A 292 8.34 18.39 2.86
C LEU A 292 7.86 17.91 1.50
N MET A 293 8.81 17.73 0.60
CA MET A 293 8.68 17.06 -0.69
C MET A 293 9.87 16.11 -0.82
N ALA A 294 9.70 14.86 -0.36
CA ALA A 294 10.81 13.93 -0.22
C ALA A 294 10.35 12.48 -0.13
N GLY A 295 11.15 11.58 -0.71
CA GLY A 295 11.04 10.14 -0.53
C GLY A 295 12.01 9.64 0.55
N PHE A 296 11.66 8.50 1.12
CA PHE A 296 12.48 7.70 2.00
C PHE A 296 12.50 6.28 1.43
N GLN A 297 13.67 5.80 1.08
CA GLN A 297 13.87 4.53 0.40
C GLN A 297 14.58 3.56 1.34
N MET A 298 14.09 2.32 1.41
CA MET A 298 14.76 1.23 2.11
C MET A 298 14.38 -0.13 1.51
N ILE A 299 15.12 -1.16 1.89
CA ILE A 299 14.72 -2.54 1.60
C ILE A 299 13.84 -3.02 2.75
N ALA A 300 12.60 -3.37 2.45
CA ALA A 300 11.69 -3.93 3.44
C ALA A 300 12.15 -5.34 3.85
N SER A 301 12.39 -5.55 5.16
CA SER A 301 12.88 -6.84 5.67
C SER A 301 11.79 -7.90 5.79
N LYS A 302 10.54 -7.47 5.88
CA LYS A 302 9.33 -8.30 5.82
C LYS A 302 8.40 -7.75 4.74
N SER A 303 7.52 -8.59 4.23
CA SER A 303 6.69 -8.25 3.05
C SER A 303 5.43 -7.46 3.39
N TRP A 304 5.57 -6.41 4.19
CA TRP A 304 4.46 -5.52 4.51
C TRP A 304 4.92 -4.06 4.64
N ILE A 305 3.99 -3.14 4.37
CA ILE A 305 4.08 -1.71 4.64
C ILE A 305 2.68 -1.26 5.03
N CYS A 306 2.55 -0.34 5.98
CA CYS A 306 1.23 0.13 6.37
C CYS A 306 1.15 1.64 6.54
N TYR A 307 -0.06 2.15 6.42
CA TYR A 307 -0.48 3.50 6.75
C TYR A 307 -1.45 3.43 7.94
N VAL A 308 -1.27 4.32 8.90
CA VAL A 308 -2.12 4.42 10.10
C VAL A 308 -2.74 5.80 10.18
N ASN A 309 -4.06 5.82 10.33
CA ASN A 309 -4.80 6.99 10.79
C ASN A 309 -5.03 6.85 12.31
N LYS A 310 -4.27 7.62 13.11
CA LYS A 310 -4.34 7.60 14.57
C LYS A 310 -5.65 8.11 15.13
N LEU A 311 -6.27 9.08 14.46
CA LEU A 311 -7.50 9.71 14.95
C LEU A 311 -8.66 8.70 14.94
N GLU A 312 -8.63 7.80 13.97
CA GLU A 312 -9.63 6.76 13.80
C GLU A 312 -9.16 5.39 14.33
N ASN A 313 -7.96 5.29 14.91
CA ASN A 313 -7.31 4.04 15.30
C ASN A 313 -7.44 2.95 14.23
N THR A 314 -7.09 3.30 12.99
CA THR A 314 -7.28 2.43 11.81
C THR A 314 -5.96 2.26 11.09
N VAL A 315 -5.66 1.01 10.73
CA VAL A 315 -4.51 0.67 9.89
C VAL A 315 -4.98 0.16 8.52
N PHE A 316 -4.24 0.54 7.50
CA PHE A 316 -4.35 0.02 6.13
C PHE A 316 -2.99 -0.53 5.73
N VAL A 317 -2.96 -1.77 5.26
CA VAL A 317 -1.73 -2.52 5.03
C VAL A 317 -1.66 -2.97 3.58
N LYS A 318 -0.46 -2.94 3.01
CA LYS A 318 -0.10 -3.73 1.84
C LYS A 318 0.76 -4.90 2.28
N ILE A 319 0.40 -6.09 1.85
CA ILE A 319 1.22 -7.30 1.96
C ILE A 319 1.60 -7.70 0.54
N PHE A 320 2.89 -7.83 0.29
CA PHE A 320 3.43 -7.98 -1.07
C PHE A 320 4.41 -9.16 -1.14
N GLU A 321 5.03 -9.39 -2.28
CA GLU A 321 5.98 -10.51 -2.43
C GLU A 321 7.31 -10.22 -1.68
N PRO A 322 7.95 -11.23 -1.06
CA PRO A 322 9.22 -11.02 -0.35
C PRO A 322 10.33 -10.44 -1.21
N TYR A 323 11.12 -9.54 -0.62
CA TYR A 323 12.34 -9.07 -1.24
C TYR A 323 13.29 -10.23 -1.53
N ASN A 324 13.78 -10.30 -2.76
CA ASN A 324 14.76 -11.29 -3.19
C ASN A 324 16.04 -10.58 -3.62
N LYS A 325 17.09 -10.67 -2.79
CA LYS A 325 18.39 -10.04 -3.03
C LYS A 325 19.10 -10.47 -4.33
N ASN A 326 18.67 -11.58 -4.94
CA ASN A 326 19.24 -12.09 -6.19
C ASN A 326 18.55 -11.52 -7.44
N LEU A 327 17.48 -10.73 -7.27
CA LEU A 327 16.79 -10.06 -8.37
C LEU A 327 17.22 -8.59 -8.45
N ASN A 328 17.05 -8.00 -9.63
CA ASN A 328 17.33 -6.60 -9.87
C ASN A 328 16.11 -5.74 -9.49
N TYR A 329 16.34 -4.57 -8.88
CA TYR A 329 15.30 -3.60 -8.52
C TYR A 329 15.78 -2.21 -8.91
N GLU A 330 14.86 -1.33 -9.29
CA GLU A 330 15.18 0.08 -9.53
C GLU A 330 15.77 0.72 -8.27
N TYR A 331 17.00 1.23 -8.37
CA TYR A 331 17.83 1.75 -7.27
C TYR A 331 18.13 0.74 -6.15
N GLY A 332 17.92 -0.56 -6.38
CA GLY A 332 18.16 -1.60 -5.38
C GLY A 332 17.18 -1.59 -4.21
N VAL A 333 15.98 -1.03 -4.37
CA VAL A 333 14.95 -0.95 -3.32
C VAL A 333 13.62 -1.50 -3.76
N ASN A 334 12.88 -2.09 -2.82
CA ASN A 334 11.52 -2.58 -3.06
C ASN A 334 10.44 -1.77 -2.31
N ALA A 335 10.81 -0.84 -1.44
CA ALA A 335 9.87 -0.01 -0.71
C ALA A 335 10.33 1.46 -0.61
N GLU A 336 9.37 2.36 -0.76
CA GLU A 336 9.56 3.79 -0.62
C GLU A 336 8.34 4.41 0.07
N ILE A 337 8.58 5.39 0.93
CA ILE A 337 7.54 6.25 1.48
C ILE A 337 7.80 7.67 1.01
N TYR A 338 6.81 8.28 0.37
CA TYR A 338 6.95 9.62 -0.21
C TYR A 338 6.04 10.63 0.50
N ASN A 339 6.62 11.74 0.96
CA ASN A 339 5.87 12.89 1.43
C ASN A 339 5.68 13.87 0.28
N SER A 340 4.44 14.05 -0.16
CA SER A 340 4.10 15.08 -1.14
C SER A 340 3.43 16.25 -0.45
N GLY A 341 4.12 17.39 -0.45
CA GLY A 341 3.52 18.66 -0.09
C GLY A 341 2.70 19.32 -1.23
N MET A 342 2.45 18.68 -2.36
CA MET A 342 1.61 19.28 -3.40
C MET A 342 0.11 19.09 -3.11
N GLU A 343 -0.74 19.86 -3.79
CA GLU A 343 -2.19 19.86 -3.59
C GLU A 343 -2.58 20.10 -2.13
N THR A 344 -3.37 19.20 -1.53
CA THR A 344 -3.74 19.25 -0.11
C THR A 344 -2.76 18.48 0.78
N GLY A 345 -1.69 17.93 0.21
CA GLY A 345 -0.76 17.05 0.90
C GLY A 345 -1.24 15.60 0.96
N TYR A 346 -0.33 14.66 0.75
CA TYR A 346 -0.58 13.22 0.89
C TYR A 346 0.72 12.46 1.18
N LEU A 347 0.59 11.28 1.77
CA LEU A 347 1.68 10.36 2.05
C LEU A 347 1.55 9.17 1.10
N GLU A 348 2.63 8.80 0.42
CA GLU A 348 2.65 7.63 -0.45
C GLU A 348 3.29 6.44 0.25
N THR A 349 2.67 5.27 0.14
CA THR A 349 3.33 3.99 0.37
C THR A 349 3.55 3.31 -0.99
N GLU A 350 4.81 3.13 -1.37
CA GLU A 350 5.21 2.65 -2.69
C GLU A 350 5.95 1.32 -2.59
N ILE A 351 5.54 0.34 -3.39
CA ILE A 351 6.22 -0.95 -3.55
C ILE A 351 6.77 -1.05 -4.96
N LYS A 352 8.00 -1.56 -5.11
CA LYS A 352 8.62 -1.82 -6.39
C LYS A 352 8.79 -3.32 -6.60
N THR A 353 8.33 -3.81 -7.74
CA THR A 353 8.62 -5.17 -8.17
C THR A 353 10.09 -5.28 -8.59
N PRO A 354 10.62 -6.50 -8.74
CA PRO A 354 11.82 -6.71 -9.55
C PRO A 354 11.68 -6.12 -10.95
N ILE A 355 12.83 -5.88 -11.59
CA ILE A 355 12.92 -5.67 -13.03
C ILE A 355 13.00 -7.04 -13.70
N TYR A 356 12.02 -7.34 -14.53
CA TYR A 356 11.90 -8.60 -15.25
C TYR A 356 12.35 -8.43 -16.70
N HIS A 357 13.04 -9.45 -17.22
CA HIS A 357 13.24 -9.65 -18.65
C HIS A 357 11.98 -10.26 -19.26
N ILE A 358 11.27 -9.51 -20.09
CA ILE A 358 9.96 -9.91 -20.66
C ILE A 358 10.10 -10.02 -22.18
N LYS A 359 10.03 -11.23 -22.74
CA LYS A 359 10.10 -11.42 -24.20
C LYS A 359 8.81 -10.96 -24.89
N PRO A 360 8.81 -10.79 -26.23
CA PRO A 360 7.60 -10.48 -26.99
C PRO A 360 6.43 -11.40 -26.63
N ASN A 361 5.27 -10.81 -26.34
CA ASN A 361 4.03 -11.45 -25.91
C ASN A 361 4.06 -12.16 -24.54
N GLU A 362 5.21 -12.23 -23.87
CA GLU A 362 5.30 -12.70 -22.48
C GLU A 362 4.83 -11.61 -21.49
N HIS A 363 4.58 -12.04 -20.26
CA HIS A 363 4.19 -11.18 -19.15
C HIS A 363 4.77 -11.72 -17.85
N PHE A 364 4.78 -10.89 -16.83
CA PHE A 364 4.89 -11.36 -15.45
C PHE A 364 3.63 -10.99 -14.67
N ASP A 365 3.38 -11.77 -13.63
CA ASP A 365 2.34 -11.51 -12.64
C ASP A 365 2.98 -11.10 -11.31
N TYR A 366 2.33 -10.19 -10.59
CA TYR A 366 2.73 -9.79 -9.24
C TYR A 366 1.51 -9.73 -8.33
N PHE A 367 1.60 -10.32 -7.15
CA PHE A 367 0.48 -10.45 -6.22
C PHE A 367 0.63 -9.50 -5.02
N GLU A 368 -0.42 -8.72 -4.76
CA GLU A 368 -0.53 -7.85 -3.59
C GLU A 368 -1.85 -8.13 -2.87
N ILE A 369 -1.81 -8.02 -1.55
CA ILE A 369 -2.99 -7.95 -0.70
C ILE A 369 -3.05 -6.56 -0.08
N GLN A 370 -4.22 -5.93 -0.11
CA GLN A 370 -4.51 -4.79 0.75
C GLN A 370 -5.49 -5.20 1.85
N ALA A 371 -5.23 -4.80 3.08
CA ALA A 371 -6.05 -5.18 4.22
C ALA A 371 -6.23 -4.00 5.19
N ALA A 372 -7.30 -4.01 5.98
CA ALA A 372 -7.57 -2.94 6.95
C ALA A 372 -8.13 -3.47 8.26
N ALA A 373 -7.78 -2.84 9.37
CA ALA A 373 -8.31 -3.20 10.69
C ALA A 373 -8.39 -1.98 11.61
N LYS A 374 -9.32 -2.03 12.58
CA LYS A 374 -9.22 -1.23 13.79
C LYS A 374 -8.11 -1.79 14.68
N ILE A 375 -7.38 -0.88 15.31
CA ILE A 375 -6.33 -1.16 16.30
C ILE A 375 -6.63 -0.37 17.57
N MET A 376 -5.87 -0.63 18.64
CA MET A 376 -6.00 0.14 19.89
C MET A 376 -4.68 0.74 20.37
N ALA A 377 -3.56 0.26 19.85
CA ALA A 377 -2.23 0.65 20.28
C ALA A 377 -1.28 0.80 19.09
N LEU A 378 -0.16 1.44 19.35
CA LEU A 378 0.96 1.65 18.45
C LEU A 378 2.27 1.41 19.20
N PRO A 379 3.38 1.12 18.51
CA PRO A 379 3.52 1.00 17.04
C PRO A 379 2.95 -0.32 16.46
N ILE A 380 2.87 -0.41 15.14
CA ILE A 380 2.62 -1.69 14.46
C ILE A 380 3.91 -2.51 14.49
N LEU A 381 3.90 -3.67 15.15
CA LEU A 381 5.09 -4.51 15.33
C LEU A 381 5.27 -5.51 14.17
N GLU A 382 4.17 -6.09 13.71
CA GLU A 382 4.17 -7.10 12.66
C GLU A 382 2.81 -7.16 11.95
N VAL A 383 2.84 -7.65 10.71
CA VAL A 383 1.65 -7.92 9.90
C VAL A 383 1.81 -9.30 9.27
N ASN A 384 0.75 -10.09 9.32
CA ASN A 384 0.59 -11.31 8.53
C ASN A 384 -0.77 -11.30 7.81
N LYS A 385 -1.12 -12.41 7.15
CA LYS A 385 -2.38 -12.48 6.37
C LYS A 385 -3.65 -12.48 7.23
N THR A 386 -3.52 -12.64 8.54
CA THR A 386 -4.64 -12.72 9.49
C THR A 386 -4.91 -11.38 10.17
N GLY A 387 -3.87 -10.58 10.41
CA GLY A 387 -4.01 -9.29 11.08
C GLY A 387 -2.70 -8.54 11.28
N VAL A 388 -2.80 -7.48 12.08
CA VAL A 388 -1.69 -6.68 12.60
C VAL A 388 -1.48 -6.96 14.09
N ILE A 389 -0.22 -6.94 14.50
CA ILE A 389 0.20 -7.15 15.89
C ILE A 389 0.70 -5.80 16.42
N THR A 390 0.07 -5.29 17.47
CA THR A 390 0.49 -4.07 18.19
C THR A 390 1.10 -4.40 19.54
N LYS A 391 0.76 -5.57 20.09
CA LYS A 391 1.43 -6.20 21.22
C LYS A 391 1.43 -7.71 21.02
N ASN A 392 2.61 -8.31 20.95
CA ASN A 392 2.74 -9.77 20.83
C ASN A 392 2.07 -10.48 22.00
N ILE A 393 1.61 -11.70 21.76
CA ILE A 393 1.11 -12.57 22.81
C ILE A 393 2.26 -12.84 23.77
N SER A 394 2.05 -12.50 25.04
CA SER A 394 3.08 -12.64 26.06
C SER A 394 2.49 -13.10 27.37
N PHE A 395 3.26 -13.95 28.05
CA PHE A 395 2.95 -14.42 29.39
C PHE A 395 3.77 -13.63 30.40
N ASP A 396 3.06 -12.97 31.31
CA ASP A 396 3.61 -12.31 32.49
C ASP A 396 3.65 -13.34 33.64
N GLU A 397 4.85 -13.80 33.99
CA GLU A 397 5.06 -14.79 35.04
C GLU A 397 4.72 -14.25 36.45
N GLU A 398 4.95 -12.97 36.70
CA GLU A 398 4.72 -12.36 38.02
C GLU A 398 3.23 -12.30 38.33
N ASN A 399 2.44 -11.85 37.35
CA ASN A 399 1.00 -11.70 37.50
C ASN A 399 0.21 -12.94 37.06
N GLN A 400 0.88 -13.94 36.46
CA GLN A 400 0.26 -15.13 35.87
C GLN A 400 -0.83 -14.76 34.84
N MET A 401 -0.51 -13.83 33.95
CA MET A 401 -1.44 -13.30 32.94
C MET A 401 -0.89 -13.50 31.53
N LEU A 402 -1.75 -13.94 30.61
CA LEU A 402 -1.48 -13.99 29.18
C LEU A 402 -2.20 -12.81 28.52
N SER A 403 -1.51 -12.03 27.69
CA SER A 403 -2.08 -10.83 27.05
C SER A 403 -1.57 -10.62 25.64
N GLY A 404 -2.31 -9.85 24.84
CA GLY A 404 -1.91 -9.41 23.50
C GLY A 404 -2.90 -8.39 22.93
N GLU A 405 -2.46 -7.64 21.91
CA GLU A 405 -3.26 -6.59 21.25
C GLU A 405 -3.05 -6.61 19.74
N TYR A 406 -4.17 -6.57 19.01
CA TYR A 406 -4.22 -6.85 17.57
C TYR A 406 -5.31 -6.05 16.86
N GLY A 407 -5.14 -5.91 15.55
CA GLY A 407 -6.23 -5.67 14.61
C GLY A 407 -6.36 -6.88 13.69
N VAL A 408 -7.57 -7.33 13.38
CA VAL A 408 -7.78 -8.55 12.58
C VAL A 408 -8.35 -8.21 11.20
N PHE A 409 -7.99 -9.00 10.18
CA PHE A 409 -8.53 -8.84 8.83
C PHE A 409 -9.69 -9.79 8.52
N ILE A 410 -9.90 -10.76 9.40
CA ILE A 410 -10.82 -11.88 9.20
C ILE A 410 -11.79 -11.88 10.37
N GLU A 411 -13.09 -11.93 10.06
CA GLU A 411 -14.10 -12.15 11.07
C GLU A 411 -14.15 -13.62 11.49
N GLY A 412 -14.27 -13.88 12.79
CA GLY A 412 -14.36 -15.24 13.29
C GLY A 412 -14.23 -15.30 14.81
N GLU A 413 -13.89 -16.48 15.30
CA GLU A 413 -13.63 -16.71 16.71
C GLU A 413 -12.14 -16.74 16.97
N VAL A 414 -11.69 -16.00 17.99
CA VAL A 414 -10.29 -16.08 18.46
C VAL A 414 -10.15 -17.24 19.42
N LEU A 415 -9.17 -18.10 19.13
CA LEU A 415 -8.82 -19.25 19.94
C LEU A 415 -7.34 -19.19 20.30
N ILE A 416 -7.03 -19.70 21.49
CA ILE A 416 -5.66 -19.99 21.92
C ILE A 416 -5.47 -21.50 21.90
N HIS A 417 -4.49 -21.95 21.13
CA HIS A 417 -4.04 -23.34 21.09
C HIS A 417 -2.79 -23.51 21.92
N LEU A 418 -2.87 -24.36 22.93
CA LEU A 418 -1.72 -24.76 23.76
C LEU A 418 -1.14 -26.04 23.18
N LYS A 419 0.14 -26.02 22.82
CA LYS A 419 0.82 -27.15 22.19
C LYS A 419 2.02 -27.63 22.99
N ASP A 420 2.25 -28.94 22.95
CA ASP A 420 3.43 -29.56 23.55
C ASP A 420 4.67 -29.44 22.65
N THR A 421 5.78 -30.05 23.08
CA THR A 421 7.05 -30.08 22.34
C THR A 421 6.99 -30.85 21.02
N SER A 422 5.95 -31.67 20.81
CA SER A 422 5.68 -32.41 19.58
C SER A 422 4.65 -31.72 18.69
N GLU A 423 4.32 -30.45 18.96
CA GLU A 423 3.29 -29.65 18.28
C GLU A 423 1.85 -30.21 18.43
N LYS A 424 1.63 -31.14 19.36
CA LYS A 424 0.30 -31.71 19.62
C LYS A 424 -0.53 -30.74 20.46
N LEU A 425 -1.79 -30.53 20.05
CA LEU A 425 -2.76 -29.75 20.80
C LEU A 425 -3.05 -30.40 22.16
N ILE A 426 -2.73 -29.69 23.24
CA ILE A 426 -3.06 -30.04 24.62
C ILE A 426 -4.45 -29.51 24.97
N LYS A 427 -4.70 -28.25 24.64
CA LYS A 427 -5.92 -27.54 25.04
C LYS A 427 -6.23 -26.39 24.08
N GLU A 428 -7.52 -26.19 23.85
CA GLU A 428 -8.08 -25.02 23.17
C GLU A 428 -8.78 -24.12 24.20
N ILE A 429 -8.55 -22.81 24.10
CA ILE A 429 -9.21 -21.79 24.92
C ILE A 429 -9.91 -20.82 23.97
N HIS A 430 -11.20 -20.63 24.16
CA HIS A 430 -12.02 -19.69 23.39
C HIS A 430 -11.96 -18.31 24.05
N LEU A 431 -11.70 -17.26 23.26
CA LEU A 431 -11.64 -15.88 23.76
C LEU A 431 -12.92 -15.11 23.44
N GLU A 432 -13.03 -14.57 22.23
CA GLU A 432 -14.17 -13.78 21.78
C GLU A 432 -14.38 -13.88 20.27
N GLN A 433 -15.54 -13.42 19.80
CA GLN A 433 -15.77 -13.15 18.38
C GLN A 433 -15.08 -11.85 17.99
N VAL A 434 -14.41 -11.84 16.85
CA VAL A 434 -13.67 -10.68 16.33
C VAL A 434 -14.16 -10.28 14.95
N SER A 435 -13.91 -9.01 14.64
CA SER A 435 -14.27 -8.37 13.38
C SER A 435 -13.21 -7.32 13.05
N PRO A 436 -12.92 -7.06 11.76
CA PRO A 436 -12.03 -5.96 11.37
C PRO A 436 -12.42 -4.58 11.89
N LEU A 437 -13.69 -4.39 12.29
CA LEU A 437 -14.21 -3.13 12.80
C LEU A 437 -13.99 -2.92 14.31
N LYS A 438 -13.36 -3.87 15.01
CA LYS A 438 -13.05 -3.77 16.44
C LYS A 438 -11.65 -4.34 16.70
N ALA A 439 -10.81 -3.59 17.41
CA ALA A 439 -9.52 -4.09 17.85
C ALA A 439 -9.70 -5.27 18.84
N LEU A 440 -8.79 -6.23 18.79
CA LEU A 440 -8.73 -7.35 19.72
C LEU A 440 -7.74 -7.02 20.83
N SER A 441 -8.19 -7.14 22.07
CA SER A 441 -7.38 -7.00 23.28
C SER A 441 -7.82 -8.05 24.26
N PHE A 442 -6.89 -8.78 24.84
CA PHE A 442 -7.22 -9.67 25.94
C PHE A 442 -6.13 -9.67 26.99
N GLN A 443 -6.56 -9.96 28.22
CA GLN A 443 -5.71 -10.26 29.33
C GLN A 443 -6.44 -11.30 30.17
N ILE A 444 -5.92 -12.54 30.20
CA ILE A 444 -6.56 -13.66 30.90
C ILE A 444 -5.62 -14.29 31.92
N PRO A 445 -6.13 -14.77 33.07
CA PRO A 445 -5.35 -15.58 33.97
C PRO A 445 -4.85 -16.83 33.25
N PHE A 446 -3.56 -17.11 33.37
CA PHE A 446 -2.92 -18.24 32.71
C PHE A 446 -1.87 -18.85 33.61
N LYS A 447 -1.83 -20.18 33.67
CA LYS A 447 -0.76 -20.91 34.37
C LYS A 447 0.02 -21.71 33.35
N TRP A 448 1.30 -21.38 33.21
CA TRP A 448 2.17 -22.07 32.27
C TRP A 448 2.62 -23.43 32.84
N ASP A 449 1.96 -24.51 32.42
CA ASP A 449 2.36 -25.89 32.73
C ASP A 449 3.64 -26.30 31.96
N LEU A 450 4.49 -27.14 32.55
CA LEU A 450 5.71 -27.69 31.95
C LEU A 450 5.44 -28.46 30.65
N ASN A 451 4.23 -28.98 30.48
CA ASN A 451 3.82 -29.67 29.25
C ASN A 451 3.57 -28.71 28.08
N ILE A 452 3.39 -27.40 28.33
CA ILE A 452 3.12 -26.40 27.30
C ILE A 452 4.45 -25.85 26.80
N ASN A 453 4.70 -26.02 25.50
CA ASN A 453 5.89 -25.48 24.83
C ASN A 453 5.56 -24.20 24.04
N LYS A 454 4.37 -24.17 23.43
CA LYS A 454 3.96 -23.09 22.51
C LYS A 454 2.50 -22.73 22.74
N ILE A 455 2.23 -21.44 22.66
CA ILE A 455 0.90 -20.86 22.64
C ILE A 455 0.71 -20.24 21.26
N GLU A 456 -0.32 -20.64 20.55
CA GLU A 456 -0.70 -20.05 19.26
C GLU A 456 -2.03 -19.31 19.40
N LEU A 457 -2.05 -18.07 18.93
CA LEU A 457 -3.27 -17.29 18.78
C LEU A 457 -3.75 -17.45 17.33
N ILE A 458 -4.98 -17.92 17.16
CA ILE A 458 -5.57 -18.17 15.85
C ILE A 458 -6.95 -17.54 15.74
N ILE A 459 -7.41 -17.34 14.50
CA ILE A 459 -8.79 -17.02 14.18
C ILE A 459 -9.38 -18.21 13.41
N LYS A 460 -10.50 -18.73 13.90
CA LYS A 460 -11.33 -19.69 13.17
C LYS A 460 -12.44 -18.92 12.47
N ASP A 461 -12.41 -18.88 11.14
CA ASP A 461 -13.41 -18.18 10.35
C ASP A 461 -14.76 -18.95 10.32
N LYS A 462 -15.76 -18.36 9.69
CA LYS A 462 -17.12 -18.93 9.58
C LYS A 462 -17.18 -20.25 8.82
N SER A 463 -16.21 -20.52 7.95
CA SER A 463 -16.08 -21.81 7.25
C SER A 463 -15.40 -22.88 8.10
N GLY A 464 -14.91 -22.51 9.29
CA GLY A 464 -14.14 -23.36 10.18
C GLY A 464 -12.65 -23.42 9.85
N LYS A 465 -12.16 -22.62 8.90
CA LYS A 465 -10.75 -22.56 8.54
C LYS A 465 -9.96 -21.77 9.59
N ILE A 466 -8.80 -22.29 9.93
CA ILE A 466 -7.88 -21.71 10.92
C ILE A 466 -6.90 -20.77 10.22
N HIS A 467 -6.72 -19.59 10.80
CA HIS A 467 -5.76 -18.57 10.38
C HIS A 467 -4.88 -18.20 11.57
N HIS A 468 -3.56 -18.34 11.42
CA HIS A 468 -2.62 -18.02 12.51
C HIS A 468 -2.39 -16.52 12.60
N LEU A 469 -2.55 -15.96 13.80
CA LEU A 469 -2.33 -14.53 14.07
C LEU A 469 -1.01 -14.27 14.78
N ASP A 470 -0.71 -15.02 15.84
CA ASP A 470 0.49 -14.80 16.64
C ASP A 470 0.88 -16.07 17.40
N ASN A 471 2.08 -16.11 17.98
CA ASN A 471 2.49 -17.19 18.87
C ASN A 471 3.57 -16.74 19.85
N CYS A 472 3.61 -17.38 21.02
CA CYS A 472 4.76 -17.32 21.91
C CYS A 472 5.23 -18.72 22.29
N ILE A 473 6.55 -18.88 22.33
CA ILE A 473 7.22 -20.11 22.75
C ILE A 473 7.85 -19.84 24.10
N LYS A 474 7.85 -20.84 24.99
CA LYS A 474 8.57 -20.73 26.26
C LYS A 474 10.06 -20.54 25.97
N GLN A 475 10.62 -19.39 26.30
CA GLN A 475 12.07 -19.24 26.26
C GLN A 475 12.65 -20.17 27.32
N LYS A 476 13.56 -21.07 26.94
CA LYS A 476 14.31 -21.86 27.92
C LYS A 476 15.11 -20.86 28.76
N ALA A 477 14.92 -20.87 30.08
CA ALA A 477 15.81 -20.17 30.99
C ALA A 477 17.25 -20.60 30.64
N LYS A 478 18.10 -19.61 30.33
CA LYS A 478 19.52 -19.84 30.06
C LYS A 478 20.25 -20.30 31.31
#